data_AF-A0A179BZW9-F1
#
_entry.id   AF-A0A179BZW9-F1
#
_cell.length_a   1.000
_cell.length_b   1.000
_cell.length_c   1.000
_cell.angle_alpha   90.00
_cell.angle_beta   90.00
_cell.angle_gamma   90.00
#
_symmetry.space_group_name_H-M   'P 1'
#
loop_
_entity.id
_entity.type
_entity.pdbx_description
1 polymer ?
#
loop_
_entity_poly.entity_id
_entity_poly.type
_entity_poly.pdbx_seq_one_letter_code
_entity_poly.pdbx_strand_id
1 'polypeptide(L)'
;MSTFVDIKPGQWVLAFDEPYGPHTHEMPEHLEMFCKRGGGWESHRVSEIFHVYEVTDVKPKPYHPRTYTIGQSVTHPHAYFKERQYRGNVIAVGTKEKMIDLRDRLFEIGEQTDDRIEAEMYRRIEKFAGREYAKAERKIHRLLPHHFRSEP
;
A
#
# COMPACT_ATOMS: atom_id res chain seq x y z
N MET A 1 -16.26 18.41 -8.90
CA MET A 1 -15.00 19.16 -9.13
C MET A 1 -14.05 18.78 -8.01
N SER A 2 -12.95 18.08 -8.29
CA SER A 2 -11.97 17.77 -7.25
C SER A 2 -11.20 19.03 -6.84
N THR A 3 -11.32 19.38 -5.57
CA THR A 3 -10.51 20.45 -4.96
C THR A 3 -9.13 19.87 -4.67
N PHE A 4 -8.10 20.34 -5.39
CA PHE A 4 -6.73 19.93 -5.10
C PHE A 4 -6.28 20.46 -3.73
N VAL A 5 -5.45 19.69 -3.04
CA VAL A 5 -4.72 20.16 -1.86
C VAL A 5 -3.91 21.40 -2.25
N ASP A 6 -4.02 22.46 -1.44
CA ASP A 6 -3.21 23.65 -1.61
C ASP A 6 -1.78 23.36 -1.14
N ILE A 7 -0.81 23.62 -2.01
CA ILE A 7 0.61 23.31 -1.79
C ILE A 7 1.46 24.51 -2.21
N LYS A 8 2.58 24.71 -1.53
CA LYS A 8 3.52 25.82 -1.73
C LYS A 8 4.96 25.28 -1.71
N PRO A 9 5.90 25.97 -2.38
CA PRO A 9 7.32 25.66 -2.26
C PRO A 9 7.79 25.58 -0.80
N GLY A 10 8.66 24.62 -0.51
CA GLY A 10 9.20 24.31 0.83
C GLY A 10 8.31 23.41 1.70
N GLN A 11 7.10 23.08 1.26
CA GLN A 11 6.24 22.13 1.97
C GLN A 11 6.54 20.68 1.58
N TRP A 12 6.22 19.75 2.47
CA TRP A 12 6.26 18.32 2.18
C TRP A 12 4.86 17.79 1.93
N VAL A 13 4.72 16.94 0.92
CA VAL A 13 3.46 16.32 0.54
C VAL A 13 3.53 14.81 0.68
N LEU A 14 2.43 14.21 1.10
CA LEU A 14 2.16 12.78 0.92
C LEU A 14 1.41 12.62 -0.39
N ALA A 15 1.90 11.77 -1.28
CA ALA A 15 1.28 11.50 -2.57
C ALA A 15 1.29 10.01 -2.91
N PHE A 16 0.35 9.59 -3.74
CA PHE A 16 0.43 8.30 -4.42
C PHE A 16 1.59 8.28 -5.40
N ASP A 17 2.31 7.16 -5.45
CA ASP A 17 3.17 6.84 -6.59
C ASP A 17 2.30 6.33 -7.74
N GLU A 18 2.61 6.72 -8.98
CA GLU A 18 1.88 6.17 -10.13
C GLU A 18 2.28 4.69 -10.34
N PRO A 19 1.34 3.76 -10.55
CA PRO A 19 -0.06 3.94 -10.95
C PRO A 19 -1.08 3.74 -9.80
N TYR A 20 -0.70 3.98 -8.55
CA TYR A 20 -1.60 3.81 -7.39
C TYR A 20 -2.49 5.02 -7.13
N GLY A 21 -2.45 6.05 -7.98
CA GLY A 21 -3.30 7.22 -7.84
C GLY A 21 -4.77 6.95 -8.16
N PRO A 22 -5.68 7.89 -7.82
CA PRO A 22 -7.08 7.80 -8.19
C PRO A 22 -7.25 7.95 -9.71
N HIS A 23 -7.24 6.81 -10.43
CA HIS A 23 -7.43 6.76 -11.88
C HIS A 23 -8.90 6.67 -12.28
N THR A 24 -9.72 6.04 -11.45
CA THR A 24 -11.15 5.74 -11.71
C THR A 24 -12.11 6.27 -10.66
N HIS A 25 -11.61 6.67 -9.49
CA HIS A 25 -12.39 7.12 -8.34
C HIS A 25 -12.01 8.55 -7.94
N GLU A 26 -12.85 9.22 -7.15
CA GLU A 26 -12.41 10.44 -6.49
C GLU A 26 -11.40 10.12 -5.37
N MET A 27 -10.53 11.09 -5.03
CA MET A 27 -9.52 10.90 -3.98
C MET A 27 -10.09 10.36 -2.66
N PRO A 28 -11.23 10.86 -2.12
CA PRO A 28 -11.79 10.32 -0.88
C PRO A 28 -12.18 8.84 -0.98
N GLU A 29 -12.90 8.46 -2.04
CA GLU A 29 -13.33 7.07 -2.29
C GLU A 29 -12.11 6.13 -2.40
N HIS A 30 -11.05 6.60 -3.05
CA HIS A 30 -9.82 5.84 -3.18
C HIS A 30 -9.10 5.65 -1.83
N LEU A 31 -9.08 6.70 -0.99
CA LEU A 31 -8.49 6.61 0.35
C LEU A 31 -9.29 5.69 1.28
N GLU A 32 -10.61 5.59 1.12
CA GLU A 32 -11.45 4.65 1.88
C GLU A 32 -11.07 3.18 1.61
N MET A 33 -10.45 2.87 0.46
CA MET A 33 -9.97 1.51 0.16
C MET A 33 -8.90 1.03 1.15
N PHE A 34 -8.18 1.94 1.82
CA PHE A 34 -7.19 1.61 2.86
C PHE A 34 -7.83 1.10 4.17
N CYS A 35 -9.14 0.86 4.20
CA CYS A 35 -9.75 -0.06 5.16
C CYS A 35 -9.29 -1.52 5.00
N LYS A 36 -8.64 -1.85 3.87
CA LYS A 36 -8.02 -3.14 3.57
C LYS A 36 -6.51 -2.99 3.40
N ARG A 37 -5.76 -4.08 3.56
CA ARG A 37 -4.30 -4.12 3.41
C ARG A 37 -3.86 -3.50 2.09
N GLY A 38 -3.05 -2.45 2.20
CA GLY A 38 -2.53 -1.70 1.07
C GLY A 38 -3.61 -1.23 0.11
N GLY A 39 -4.81 -0.87 0.54
CA GLY A 39 -5.87 -0.42 -0.36
C GLY A 39 -6.42 -1.50 -1.30
N GLY A 40 -6.14 -2.78 -1.04
CA GLY A 40 -6.39 -3.90 -1.95
C GLY A 40 -5.17 -4.33 -2.78
N TRP A 41 -4.03 -3.63 -2.64
CA TRP A 41 -2.74 -4.04 -3.20
C TRP A 41 -1.92 -4.84 -2.17
N GLU A 42 -2.45 -6.00 -1.75
CA GLU A 42 -1.95 -6.78 -0.61
C GLU A 42 -0.46 -7.18 -0.68
N SER A 43 0.11 -7.30 -1.89
CA SER A 43 1.51 -7.68 -2.09
C SER A 43 2.49 -6.50 -2.16
N HIS A 44 2.01 -5.26 -2.06
CA HIS A 44 2.82 -4.06 -2.26
C HIS A 44 3.14 -3.39 -0.92
N ARG A 45 4.35 -2.85 -0.82
CA ARG A 45 4.86 -2.19 0.39
C ARG A 45 4.35 -0.76 0.47
N VAL A 46 4.24 -0.25 1.69
CA VAL A 46 3.89 1.17 1.96
C VAL A 46 4.72 2.16 1.11
N SER A 47 6.01 1.89 0.96
CA SER A 47 6.95 2.74 0.22
C SER A 47 6.83 2.65 -1.30
N GLU A 48 6.09 1.67 -1.81
CA GLU A 48 5.80 1.50 -3.25
C GLU A 48 4.48 2.18 -3.63
N ILE A 49 3.54 2.31 -2.69
CA ILE A 49 2.24 2.95 -2.91
C ILE A 49 2.32 4.45 -2.63
N PHE A 50 3.06 4.84 -1.60
CA PHE A 50 3.10 6.21 -1.12
C PHE A 50 4.51 6.78 -1.14
N HIS A 51 4.62 7.95 -1.74
CA HIS A 51 5.83 8.75 -1.74
C HIS A 51 5.64 10.06 -0.99
N VAL A 52 6.69 10.48 -0.29
CA VAL A 52 6.74 11.75 0.41
C VAL A 52 7.73 12.66 -0.31
N TYR A 53 7.27 13.81 -0.78
CA TYR A 53 8.06 14.73 -1.61
C TYR A 53 8.14 16.12 -1.00
N GLU A 54 9.30 16.75 -1.11
CA GLU A 54 9.44 18.19 -0.93
C GLU A 54 9.00 18.92 -2.19
N VAL A 55 8.14 19.92 -2.06
CA VAL A 55 7.68 20.77 -3.17
C VAL A 55 8.69 21.88 -3.39
N THR A 56 9.30 21.94 -4.57
CA THR A 56 10.24 23.03 -4.93
C THR A 56 9.59 24.11 -5.77
N ASP A 57 8.63 23.75 -6.61
CA ASP A 57 7.88 24.68 -7.45
C ASP A 57 6.47 24.16 -7.72
N VAL A 58 5.50 25.08 -7.86
CA VAL A 58 4.10 24.76 -8.15
C VAL A 58 3.70 25.49 -9.41
N LYS A 59 3.39 24.75 -10.48
CA LYS A 59 2.98 25.39 -11.74
C LYS A 59 1.54 25.89 -11.63
N PRO A 60 1.29 27.21 -11.79
CA PRO A 60 -0.07 27.76 -11.70
C PRO A 60 -0.91 27.37 -12.93
N LYS A 61 -2.23 27.56 -12.84
CA LYS A 61 -3.09 27.55 -14.04
C LYS A 61 -2.55 28.55 -15.08
N PRO A 62 -2.62 28.29 -16.40
CA PRO A 62 -3.43 27.27 -17.07
C PRO A 62 -2.67 26.00 -17.48
N TYR A 63 -1.48 25.73 -16.95
CA TYR A 63 -0.72 24.54 -17.35
C TYR A 63 -1.46 23.24 -16.97
N HIS A 64 -1.99 22.54 -17.98
CA HIS A 64 -2.42 21.16 -17.87
C HIS A 64 -1.25 20.25 -18.31
N PRO A 65 -0.91 19.21 -17.52
CA PRO A 65 -1.47 18.84 -16.22
C PRO A 65 -1.00 19.77 -15.08
N ARG A 66 -1.88 20.03 -14.10
CA ARG A 66 -1.55 20.79 -12.88
C ARG A 66 -0.49 20.02 -12.10
N THR A 67 0.74 20.52 -12.11
CA THR A 67 1.93 19.79 -11.67
C THR A 67 2.72 20.57 -10.63
N TYR A 68 3.57 19.87 -9.89
CA TYR A 68 4.57 20.44 -9.01
C TYR A 68 5.92 19.75 -9.25
N THR A 69 7.00 20.44 -8.95
CA THR A 69 8.36 19.91 -9.03
C THR A 69 8.77 19.37 -7.67
N ILE A 70 9.47 18.23 -7.66
CA ILE A 70 10.00 17.63 -6.45
C ILE A 70 11.45 18.08 -6.20
N GLY A 71 11.79 18.30 -4.94
CA GLY A 71 13.17 18.48 -4.48
C GLY A 71 13.70 17.20 -3.88
N GLN A 72 13.62 17.11 -2.55
CA GLN A 72 13.91 15.88 -1.82
C GLN A 72 12.72 14.90 -1.83
N SER A 73 13.02 13.63 -1.56
CA SER A 73 12.01 12.56 -1.49
C SER A 73 12.32 11.54 -0.41
N VAL A 74 11.29 10.86 0.07
CA VAL A 74 11.38 9.67 0.95
C VAL A 74 10.53 8.57 0.33
N THR A 75 11.21 7.60 -0.30
CA THR A 75 10.59 6.52 -1.09
C THR A 75 11.41 5.23 -0.99
N HIS A 76 11.00 4.20 -1.72
CA HIS A 76 11.83 3.00 -1.87
C HIS A 76 13.09 3.25 -2.74
N PRO A 77 14.20 2.50 -2.54
CA PRO A 77 15.50 2.74 -3.18
C PRO A 77 15.53 2.66 -4.72
N HIS A 78 14.50 2.11 -5.34
CA HIS A 78 14.41 1.90 -6.79
C HIS A 78 13.23 2.63 -7.42
N ALA A 79 12.70 3.64 -6.72
CA ALA A 79 11.59 4.45 -7.23
C ALA A 79 12.02 5.18 -8.51
N TYR A 80 11.17 5.11 -9.53
CA TYR A 80 11.36 5.92 -10.72
C TYR A 80 10.81 7.33 -10.46
N PHE A 81 11.69 8.30 -10.32
CA PHE A 81 11.29 9.68 -10.05
C PHE A 81 11.11 10.49 -11.33
N LYS A 82 9.88 10.93 -11.56
CA LYS A 82 9.63 12.06 -12.45
C LYS A 82 9.89 13.35 -11.67
N GLU A 83 10.73 14.23 -12.22
CA GLU A 83 10.98 15.57 -11.67
C GLU A 83 9.68 16.36 -11.45
N ARG A 84 8.68 16.13 -12.31
CA ARG A 84 7.36 16.75 -12.24
C ARG A 84 6.29 15.72 -11.90
N GLN A 85 5.51 16.03 -10.86
CA GLN A 85 4.46 15.17 -10.32
C GLN A 85 3.08 15.80 -10.52
N TYR A 86 2.06 14.96 -10.70
CA TYR A 86 0.69 15.41 -10.86
C TYR A 86 0.06 15.79 -9.51
N ARG A 87 -0.59 16.96 -9.43
CA ARG A 87 -1.25 17.43 -8.20
C ARG A 87 -2.44 16.57 -7.77
N GLY A 88 -3.04 15.81 -8.68
CA GLY A 88 -4.14 14.91 -8.32
C GLY A 88 -3.73 13.72 -7.47
N ASN A 89 -2.43 13.41 -7.37
CA ASN A 89 -1.94 12.35 -6.52
C ASN A 89 -1.63 12.82 -5.10
N VAL A 90 -1.71 14.14 -4.82
CA VAL A 90 -1.42 14.70 -3.50
C VAL A 90 -2.58 14.41 -2.55
N ILE A 91 -2.26 13.73 -1.45
CA ILE A 91 -3.19 13.33 -0.39
C ILE A 91 -3.22 14.38 0.72
N ALA A 92 -2.04 14.82 1.17
CA ALA A 92 -1.90 15.75 2.29
C ALA A 92 -0.60 16.57 2.19
N VAL A 93 -0.51 17.63 3.00
CA VAL A 93 0.64 18.53 3.09
C VAL A 93 1.01 18.82 4.55
N GLY A 94 2.31 18.92 4.85
CA GLY A 94 2.81 19.20 6.18
C GLY A 94 4.34 19.26 6.25
N THR A 95 4.89 18.90 7.40
CA THR A 95 6.35 18.66 7.55
C THR A 95 6.68 17.25 7.08
N LYS A 96 7.96 17.01 6.76
CA LYS A 96 8.47 15.70 6.34
C LYS A 96 8.04 14.59 7.29
N GLU A 97 8.26 14.79 8.59
CA GLU A 97 8.00 13.81 9.64
C GLU A 97 6.50 13.51 9.76
N LYS A 98 5.65 14.54 9.66
CA LYS A 98 4.18 14.36 9.70
C LYS A 98 3.64 13.60 8.48
N MET A 99 4.24 13.80 7.31
CA MET A 99 3.83 13.08 6.10
C MET A 99 4.28 11.63 6.13
N ILE A 100 5.45 11.34 6.72
CA ILE A 100 5.92 9.97 6.98
C ILE A 100 5.00 9.28 8.01
N ASP A 101 4.70 9.92 9.14
CA ASP A 101 3.78 9.37 10.15
C ASP A 101 2.39 9.09 9.55
N LEU A 102 1.85 10.04 8.79
CA LEU A 102 0.55 9.87 8.14
C LEU A 102 0.56 8.71 7.14
N ARG A 103 1.62 8.56 6.35
CA ARG A 103 1.80 7.46 5.40
C ARG A 103 1.75 6.11 6.11
N ASP A 104 2.57 5.97 7.15
CA ASP A 104 2.74 4.71 7.86
C ASP A 104 1.44 4.32 8.56
N ARG A 105 0.76 5.29 9.20
CA ARG A 105 -0.54 5.07 9.84
C ARG A 105 -1.65 4.71 8.87
N LEU A 106 -1.72 5.35 7.69
CA LEU A 106 -2.74 5.05 6.69
C LEU A 106 -2.60 3.60 6.19
N PHE A 107 -1.37 3.16 5.97
CA PHE A 107 -1.09 1.79 5.54
C PHE A 107 -1.36 0.77 6.65
N GLU A 108 -0.93 1.08 7.87
CA GLU A 108 -1.09 0.21 9.05
C GLU A 108 -2.57 -0.06 9.38
N ILE A 109 -3.48 0.89 9.17
CA ILE A 109 -4.93 0.67 9.39
C ILE A 109 -5.44 -0.54 8.59
N GLY A 110 -5.05 -0.64 7.32
CA GLY A 110 -5.44 -1.76 6.46
C GLY A 110 -4.80 -3.08 6.91
N GLU A 111 -3.50 -3.06 7.21
CA GLU A 111 -2.78 -4.24 7.71
C GLU A 111 -3.39 -4.78 9.00
N GLN A 112 -3.59 -3.93 10.00
CA GLN A 112 -4.18 -4.34 11.28
C GLN A 112 -5.61 -4.86 11.12
N THR A 113 -6.38 -4.31 10.19
CA THR A 113 -7.76 -4.75 9.94
C THR A 113 -7.78 -6.15 9.36
N ASP A 114 -7.01 -6.39 8.30
CA ASP A 114 -6.96 -7.69 7.64
C ASP A 114 -6.29 -8.75 8.51
N ASP A 115 -5.23 -8.43 9.25
CA ASP A 115 -4.58 -9.34 10.22
C ASP A 115 -5.58 -9.85 11.26
N ARG A 116 -6.46 -8.96 11.76
CA ARG A 116 -7.50 -9.35 12.73
C ARG A 116 -8.56 -10.24 12.10
N ILE A 117 -8.95 -9.98 10.85
CA ILE A 117 -9.89 -10.82 10.11
C ILE A 117 -9.28 -12.21 9.87
N GLU A 118 -8.04 -12.26 9.37
CA GLU A 118 -7.31 -13.50 9.12
C GLU A 118 -7.15 -14.32 10.40
N ALA A 119 -6.76 -13.70 11.51
CA ALA A 119 -6.65 -14.39 12.80
C ALA A 119 -7.98 -15.03 13.23
N GLU A 120 -9.10 -14.32 13.07
CA GLU A 120 -10.43 -14.85 13.37
C GLU A 120 -10.84 -15.98 12.41
N MET A 121 -10.52 -15.86 11.11
CA MET A 121 -10.73 -16.91 10.13
C MET A 121 -9.94 -18.16 10.49
N TYR A 122 -8.63 -18.04 10.73
CA TYR A 122 -7.76 -19.13 11.15
C TYR A 122 -8.27 -19.82 12.41
N ARG A 123 -8.64 -19.05 13.44
CA ARG A 123 -9.21 -19.59 14.69
C ARG A 123 -10.44 -20.48 14.44
N ARG A 124 -11.31 -20.12 13.49
CA ARG A 124 -12.50 -20.91 13.17
C ARG A 124 -12.19 -22.16 12.35
N ILE A 125 -11.22 -22.10 11.45
CA ILE A 125 -10.91 -23.20 10.53
C ILE A 125 -9.81 -24.13 11.02
N GLU A 126 -9.04 -23.76 12.05
CA GLU A 126 -7.83 -24.47 12.51
C GLU A 126 -8.06 -25.99 12.69
N LYS A 127 -9.13 -26.38 13.39
CA LYS A 127 -9.48 -27.79 13.62
C LYS A 127 -9.85 -28.52 12.32
N PHE A 128 -10.48 -27.84 11.38
CA PHE A 128 -10.79 -28.42 10.07
C PHE A 128 -9.52 -28.59 9.25
N ALA A 129 -8.70 -27.55 9.16
CA ALA A 129 -7.42 -27.55 8.47
C ALA A 129 -6.50 -28.67 9.00
N GLY A 130 -6.33 -28.80 10.31
CA GLY A 130 -5.51 -29.87 10.90
C GLY A 130 -5.98 -31.28 10.51
N ARG A 131 -7.31 -31.52 10.45
CA ARG A 131 -7.86 -32.81 10.02
C ARG A 131 -7.60 -33.08 8.54
N GLU A 132 -7.72 -32.07 7.68
CA GLU A 132 -7.45 -32.23 6.24
C GLU A 132 -5.96 -32.39 5.95
N TYR A 133 -5.08 -31.65 6.62
CA TYR A 133 -3.63 -31.83 6.51
C TYR A 133 -3.20 -33.23 6.93
N ALA A 134 -3.69 -33.76 8.06
CA ALA A 134 -3.39 -35.14 8.48
C ALA A 134 -3.93 -36.20 7.50
N LYS A 135 -4.99 -35.92 6.74
CA LYS A 135 -5.45 -36.81 5.66
C LYS A 135 -4.52 -36.72 4.46
N ALA A 136 -4.12 -35.51 4.06
CA ALA A 136 -3.21 -35.29 2.94
C ALA A 136 -1.83 -35.94 3.20
N GLU A 137 -1.27 -35.76 4.40
CA GLU A 137 -0.02 -36.37 4.84
C GLU A 137 -0.06 -37.91 4.71
N ARG A 138 -1.12 -38.55 5.20
CA ARG A 138 -1.31 -40.00 5.04
C ARG A 138 -1.37 -40.45 3.58
N LYS A 139 -1.94 -39.64 2.68
CA LYS A 139 -1.93 -39.92 1.24
C LYS A 139 -0.52 -39.84 0.67
N ILE A 140 0.24 -38.81 1.06
CA ILE A 140 1.65 -38.64 0.64
C ILE A 140 2.49 -39.82 1.11
N HIS A 141 2.38 -40.22 2.38
CA HIS A 141 3.15 -41.36 2.93
C HIS A 141 2.84 -42.66 2.18
N ARG A 142 1.58 -42.87 1.78
CA ARG A 142 1.17 -44.03 0.99
C ARG A 142 1.72 -44.01 -0.44
N LEU A 143 1.82 -42.83 -1.06
CA LEU A 143 2.35 -42.67 -2.42
C LEU A 143 3.86 -42.83 -2.48
N LEU A 144 4.56 -42.52 -1.38
CA LEU A 144 6.01 -42.52 -1.32
C LEU A 144 6.54 -43.51 -0.26
N PRO A 145 6.18 -44.80 -0.35
CA PRO A 145 6.50 -45.78 0.68
C PRO A 145 8.01 -45.97 0.86
N HIS A 146 8.82 -45.79 -0.19
CA HIS A 146 10.28 -45.88 -0.11
C HIS A 146 10.93 -44.77 0.70
N HIS A 147 10.21 -43.66 0.91
CA HIS A 147 10.66 -42.53 1.74
C HIS A 147 10.04 -42.55 3.14
N PHE A 148 8.85 -43.14 3.31
CA PHE A 148 8.07 -43.03 4.56
C PHE A 148 7.70 -44.36 5.23
N ARG A 149 8.21 -45.51 4.76
CA ARG A 149 8.05 -46.77 5.51
C ARG A 149 9.08 -46.86 6.64
N SER A 150 8.54 -46.88 7.86
CA SER A 150 9.01 -47.74 8.95
C SER A 150 8.83 -49.21 8.53
N GLU A 151 9.84 -50.04 8.80
CA GLU A 151 9.82 -51.50 8.59
C GLU A 151 8.63 -52.21 9.29
N PRO A 152 8.22 -53.41 8.82
CA PRO A 152 7.09 -54.17 9.38
C PRO A 152 7.19 -54.48 10.88
#